data_AF-A0A4U0US79-F1
#
_entry.id   AF-A0A4U0US79-F1
#
_cell.length_a   1.000
_cell.length_b   1.000
_cell.length_c   1.000
_cell.angle_alpha   90.00
_cell.angle_beta   90.00
_cell.angle_gamma   90.00
#
_symmetry.space_group_name_H-M   'P 1'
#
loop_
_entity.id
_entity.type
_entity.pdbx_description
1 polymer ?
#
loop_
_entity_poly.entity_id
_entity_poly.type
_entity_poly.pdbx_seq_one_letter_code
_entity_poly.pdbx_strand_id
1 'polypeptide(L)'
;MAALETLGEHVDTDFLFLLPSSTAPDGSPIYHLQAFVTCFPAGFSTREKCGKPLATIHAPVPGYVAKLEKSMDRFFARIEIGKMVRRSNWSISTNDRLFSDGGNHMYADTEQGKPIETNNKTLDVGQPDLDRKIEEQKRDVVVEDCRLRCERQTLHRLPKTKALVFAFKTYLYRLDEVKEEGLGPVLAEAIEGLGKGSVPDMAFYKRGVVWGEKVGTYLKS
;
A
#
# COMPACT_ATOMS: atom_id res chain seq x y z
N MET A 1 0.06 -26.15 3.98
CA MET A 1 -0.86 -25.07 4.39
C MET A 1 -0.84 -24.83 5.88
N ALA A 2 -0.85 -25.88 6.73
CA ALA A 2 -0.77 -25.80 8.19
C ALA A 2 0.14 -24.70 8.80
N ALA A 3 1.37 -24.51 8.30
CA ALA A 3 2.27 -23.48 8.84
C ALA A 3 1.80 -22.04 8.55
N LEU A 4 1.22 -21.79 7.37
CA LEU A 4 0.68 -20.47 7.01
C LEU A 4 -0.64 -20.19 7.74
N GLU A 5 -1.47 -21.21 7.91
CA GLU A 5 -2.69 -21.15 8.72
C GLU A 5 -2.35 -20.80 10.18
N THR A 6 -1.38 -21.53 10.77
CA THR A 6 -0.90 -21.25 12.12
C THR A 6 -0.42 -19.79 12.26
N LEU A 7 0.35 -19.28 11.29
CA LEU A 7 0.79 -17.88 11.30
C LEU A 7 -0.39 -16.91 11.28
N GLY A 8 -1.37 -17.13 10.39
CA GLY A 8 -2.54 -16.24 10.25
C GLY A 8 -3.50 -16.28 11.43
N GLU A 9 -3.59 -17.41 12.13
CA GLU A 9 -4.46 -17.56 13.30
C GLU A 9 -3.85 -17.02 14.60
N HIS A 10 -2.51 -16.93 14.67
CA HIS A 10 -1.81 -16.61 15.93
C HIS A 10 -1.05 -15.29 15.89
N VAL A 11 -0.78 -14.73 14.71
CA VAL A 11 -0.04 -13.48 14.56
C VAL A 11 -0.87 -12.49 13.78
N ASP A 12 -1.12 -11.34 14.38
CA ASP A 12 -1.90 -10.23 13.83
C ASP A 12 -1.07 -9.37 12.85
N THR A 13 -0.45 -10.05 11.87
CA THR A 13 0.47 -9.50 10.88
C THR A 13 0.25 -10.20 9.54
N ASP A 14 0.19 -9.44 8.46
CA ASP A 14 0.16 -10.03 7.12
C ASP A 14 1.57 -10.44 6.71
N PHE A 15 1.71 -11.57 6.03
CA PHE A 15 2.98 -12.10 5.55
C PHE A 15 2.90 -12.38 4.05
N LEU A 16 3.86 -11.84 3.29
CA LEU A 16 4.08 -12.15 1.89
C LEU A 16 5.43 -12.87 1.75
N PHE A 17 5.44 -13.97 1.01
CA PHE A 17 6.62 -14.79 0.78
C PHE A 17 7.04 -14.66 -0.68
N LEU A 18 8.21 -14.06 -0.88
CA LEU A 18 8.77 -13.78 -2.19
C LEU A 18 9.93 -14.73 -2.47
N LEU A 19 9.90 -15.41 -3.62
CA LEU A 19 11.00 -16.26 -4.06
C LEU A 19 11.59 -15.77 -5.38
N PRO A 20 12.92 -15.92 -5.58
CA PRO A 20 13.56 -15.68 -6.86
C PRO A 20 13.10 -16.76 -7.84
N SER A 21 12.10 -16.44 -8.66
CA SER A 21 11.39 -17.43 -9.49
C SER A 21 11.68 -17.28 -10.99
N SER A 22 12.34 -16.19 -11.38
CA SER A 22 12.86 -15.96 -12.72
C SER A 22 14.12 -15.09 -12.65
N THR A 23 14.73 -14.82 -13.81
CA THR A 23 16.01 -14.12 -13.92
C THR A 23 15.91 -12.99 -14.96
N ALA A 24 16.44 -11.83 -14.64
CA ALA A 24 16.55 -10.70 -15.56
C ALA A 24 17.66 -10.94 -16.62
N PRO A 25 17.70 -10.16 -17.71
CA PRO A 25 18.73 -10.30 -18.75
C PRO A 25 20.17 -10.17 -18.25
N ASP A 26 20.39 -9.43 -17.17
CA ASP A 26 21.71 -9.26 -16.53
C ASP A 26 22.07 -10.39 -15.54
N GLY A 27 21.26 -11.45 -15.47
CA GLY A 27 21.45 -12.60 -14.58
C GLY A 27 20.96 -12.37 -13.15
N SER A 28 20.42 -11.19 -12.83
CA SER A 28 19.91 -10.92 -11.48
C SER A 28 18.58 -11.63 -11.22
N PRO A 29 18.31 -12.09 -9.97
CA PRO A 29 17.09 -12.80 -9.64
C PRO A 29 15.89 -11.85 -9.57
N ILE A 30 14.78 -12.24 -10.20
CA ILE A 30 13.49 -11.56 -10.11
C ILE A 30 12.62 -12.27 -9.07
N TYR A 31 12.13 -11.50 -8.10
CA TYR A 31 11.30 -12.02 -7.02
C TYR A 31 9.82 -11.99 -7.39
N HIS A 32 9.15 -13.11 -7.13
CA HIS A 32 7.72 -13.29 -7.33
C HIS A 32 7.03 -13.57 -5.99
N LEU A 33 5.80 -13.11 -5.83
CA LEU A 33 4.94 -13.49 -4.71
C LEU A 33 4.48 -14.93 -4.88
N GLN A 34 4.91 -15.84 -4.01
CA GLN A 34 4.59 -17.27 -4.15
C GLN A 34 3.64 -17.79 -3.08
N ALA A 35 3.62 -17.16 -1.91
CA ALA A 35 2.68 -17.50 -0.86
C ALA A 35 2.37 -16.27 -0.01
N PHE A 36 1.24 -16.30 0.68
CA PHE A 36 0.83 -15.20 1.54
C PHE A 36 -0.11 -15.65 2.66
N VAL A 37 -0.14 -14.84 3.70
CA VAL A 37 -1.20 -14.72 4.70
C VAL A 37 -1.58 -13.24 4.68
N THR A 38 -2.80 -12.91 4.27
CA THR A 38 -3.23 -11.50 4.19
C THR A 38 -4.65 -11.36 4.69
N CYS A 39 -4.78 -10.88 5.91
CA CYS A 39 -6.02 -10.62 6.62
C CYS A 39 -6.35 -9.14 6.65
N PHE A 40 -5.37 -8.26 6.39
CA PHE A 40 -5.56 -6.81 6.49
C PHE A 40 -5.05 -6.10 5.22
N PRO A 41 -5.48 -6.45 4.00
CA PRO A 41 -5.05 -5.72 2.81
C PRO A 41 -5.52 -4.25 2.82
N ALA A 42 -4.76 -3.39 2.14
CA ALA A 42 -5.04 -1.96 2.02
C ALA A 42 -5.44 -1.59 0.59
N GLY A 43 -6.61 -2.02 0.14
CA GLY A 43 -7.13 -1.69 -1.19
C GLY A 43 -6.48 -2.45 -2.34
N PHE A 44 -6.12 -3.72 -2.14
CA PHE A 44 -5.71 -4.62 -3.22
C PHE A 44 -5.97 -6.10 -2.85
N SER A 45 -6.15 -6.94 -3.88
CA SER A 45 -6.22 -8.39 -3.75
C SER A 45 -4.83 -9.03 -3.79
N THR A 46 -4.38 -9.64 -2.69
CA THR A 46 -3.11 -10.40 -2.67
C THR A 46 -3.23 -11.67 -3.51
N ARG A 47 -4.42 -12.28 -3.57
CA ARG A 47 -4.70 -13.49 -4.35
C ARG A 47 -4.38 -13.27 -5.83
N GLU A 48 -4.87 -12.18 -6.40
CA GLU A 48 -4.62 -11.80 -7.79
C GLU A 48 -3.15 -11.47 -8.09
N LYS A 49 -2.42 -11.00 -7.07
CA LYS A 49 -0.99 -10.69 -7.16
C LYS A 49 -0.10 -11.93 -7.04
N CYS A 50 -0.63 -13.04 -6.54
CA CYS A 50 0.14 -14.27 -6.36
C CYS A 50 0.63 -14.80 -7.72
N GLY A 51 1.86 -15.30 -7.74
CA GLY A 51 2.61 -15.73 -8.92
C GLY A 51 3.31 -14.61 -9.70
N LYS A 52 2.96 -13.34 -9.48
CA LYS A 52 3.47 -12.22 -10.29
C LYS A 52 4.81 -11.68 -9.76
N PRO A 53 5.67 -11.14 -10.65
CA PRO A 53 6.91 -10.48 -10.23
C PRO A 53 6.61 -9.14 -9.55
N LEU A 54 7.55 -8.66 -8.72
CA LEU A 54 7.41 -7.40 -7.99
C LEU A 54 7.07 -6.21 -8.90
N ALA A 55 7.70 -6.12 -10.08
CA ALA A 55 7.44 -5.06 -11.03
C ALA A 55 5.96 -5.02 -11.47
N THR A 56 5.39 -6.17 -11.85
CA THR A 56 3.96 -6.27 -12.21
C THR A 56 3.03 -5.95 -11.03
N ILE A 57 3.40 -6.35 -9.81
CA ILE A 57 2.61 -6.05 -8.61
C ILE A 57 2.54 -4.54 -8.33
N HIS A 58 3.64 -3.82 -8.58
CA HIS A 58 3.78 -2.40 -8.28
C HIS A 58 3.56 -1.48 -9.48
N ALA A 59 3.26 -2.02 -10.66
CA ALA A 59 2.97 -1.26 -11.88
C ALA A 59 1.98 -0.10 -11.66
N PRO A 60 0.91 -0.25 -10.86
CA PRO A 60 -0.04 0.85 -10.60
C PRO A 60 0.48 1.97 -9.66
N VAL A 61 1.67 1.82 -9.07
CA VAL A 61 2.25 2.80 -8.14
C VAL A 61 2.96 3.90 -8.95
N PRO A 62 2.55 5.18 -8.81
CA PRO A 62 3.14 6.25 -9.60
C PRO A 62 4.66 6.36 -9.44
N GLY A 63 5.36 6.46 -10.58
CA GLY A 63 6.81 6.59 -10.61
C GLY A 63 7.60 5.31 -10.29
N TYR A 64 6.95 4.16 -10.06
CA TYR A 64 7.65 2.93 -9.68
C TYR A 64 8.64 2.46 -10.75
N VAL A 65 8.18 2.24 -11.98
CA VAL A 65 9.03 1.74 -13.09
C VAL A 65 10.20 2.69 -13.34
N ALA A 66 9.91 3.99 -13.44
CA ALA A 66 10.91 4.99 -13.77
C ALA A 66 11.94 5.26 -12.65
N LYS A 67 11.54 5.19 -11.37
CA LYS A 67 12.37 5.66 -10.24
C LYS A 67 12.79 4.57 -9.25
N LEU A 68 12.02 3.48 -9.12
CA LEU A 68 12.14 2.54 -8.01
C LEU A 68 12.44 1.10 -8.43
N GLU A 69 11.95 0.62 -9.57
CA GLU A 69 12.03 -0.80 -9.94
C GLU A 69 13.45 -1.37 -9.86
N LYS A 70 14.39 -0.80 -10.62
CA LYS A 70 15.79 -1.29 -10.64
C LYS A 70 16.49 -1.20 -9.29
N SER A 71 16.19 -0.17 -8.49
CA SER A 71 16.81 -0.02 -7.17
C SER A 71 16.22 -1.02 -6.18
N MET A 72 14.92 -1.30 -6.27
CA MET A 72 14.19 -2.25 -5.46
C MET A 72 14.62 -3.69 -5.76
N ASP A 73 14.75 -4.08 -7.03
CA ASP A 73 15.22 -5.43 -7.39
C ASP A 73 16.63 -5.71 -6.84
N ARG A 74 17.55 -4.75 -7.02
CA ARG A 74 18.91 -4.84 -6.45
C ARG A 74 18.87 -4.88 -4.93
N PHE A 75 17.99 -4.12 -4.30
CA PHE A 75 17.85 -4.11 -2.85
C PHE A 75 17.40 -5.48 -2.34
N PHE A 76 16.34 -6.05 -2.91
CA PHE A 76 15.78 -7.35 -2.54
C PHE A 76 16.81 -8.47 -2.76
N ALA A 77 17.57 -8.42 -3.85
CA ALA A 77 18.65 -9.37 -4.12
C ALA A 77 19.75 -9.34 -3.05
N ARG A 78 20.06 -8.16 -2.47
CA ARG A 78 21.18 -7.96 -1.53
C ARG A 78 20.87 -8.23 -0.07
N ILE A 79 19.60 -8.38 0.33
CA ILE A 79 19.26 -8.62 1.73
C ILE A 79 19.92 -9.91 2.22
N GLU A 80 20.77 -9.79 3.23
CA GLU A 80 21.51 -10.92 3.81
C GLU A 80 20.66 -11.68 4.83
N ILE A 81 21.02 -12.95 5.05
CA ILE A 81 20.44 -13.75 6.14
C ILE A 81 20.85 -13.15 7.48
N GLY A 82 19.91 -13.07 8.42
CA GLY A 82 20.15 -12.47 9.74
C GLY A 82 20.12 -10.94 9.75
N LYS A 83 19.94 -10.29 8.58
CA LYS A 83 19.65 -8.85 8.49
C LYS A 83 18.16 -8.64 8.27
N MET A 84 17.60 -7.65 8.97
CA MET A 84 16.22 -7.24 8.82
C MET A 84 16.15 -5.77 8.45
N VAL A 85 15.35 -5.47 7.44
CA VAL A 85 15.01 -4.10 7.05
C VAL A 85 13.66 -3.78 7.65
N ARG A 86 13.51 -2.55 8.15
CA ARG A 86 12.22 -2.01 8.61
C ARG A 86 11.89 -0.73 7.86
N ARG A 87 10.62 -0.53 7.54
CA ARG A 87 10.08 0.72 7.01
C ARG A 87 8.66 0.94 7.49
N SER A 88 8.15 2.15 7.28
CA SER A 88 6.75 2.47 7.47
C SER A 88 6.08 2.81 6.15
N ASN A 89 4.81 2.49 6.04
CA ASN A 89 3.89 3.00 5.03
C ASN A 89 2.64 3.52 5.75
N TRP A 90 1.98 4.51 5.18
CA TRP A 90 0.77 5.07 5.77
C TRP A 90 -0.22 5.54 4.70
N SER A 91 -1.49 5.63 5.10
CA SER A 91 -2.60 6.19 4.33
C SER A 91 -3.74 6.60 5.26
N ILE A 92 -4.77 7.27 4.73
CA ILE A 92 -6.05 7.41 5.42
C ILE A 92 -7.05 6.41 4.82
N SER A 93 -7.72 5.64 5.68
CA SER A 93 -8.88 4.83 5.31
C SER A 93 -10.15 5.59 5.69
N THR A 94 -11.17 5.60 4.82
CA THR A 94 -12.44 6.30 5.08
C THR A 94 -13.49 5.37 5.72
N ASN A 95 -13.02 4.46 6.57
CA ASN A 95 -13.79 3.52 7.39
C ASN A 95 -12.81 2.85 8.38
N ASP A 96 -13.35 2.05 9.29
CA ASP A 96 -12.64 1.36 10.36
C ASP A 96 -12.27 -0.11 10.04
N ARG A 97 -12.44 -0.56 8.78
CA ARG A 97 -12.22 -1.95 8.41
C ARG A 97 -10.74 -2.23 8.20
N LEU A 98 -10.24 -3.29 8.83
CA LEU A 98 -8.87 -3.76 8.61
C LEU A 98 -8.71 -4.47 7.27
N PHE A 99 -9.71 -5.26 6.85
CA PHE A 99 -9.74 -5.95 5.56
C PHE A 99 -10.37 -5.04 4.51
N SER A 100 -9.59 -4.70 3.49
CA SER A 100 -10.06 -3.98 2.31
C SER A 100 -9.29 -4.44 1.07
N ASP A 101 -9.95 -5.13 0.16
CA ASP A 101 -9.37 -5.64 -1.09
C ASP A 101 -9.46 -4.65 -2.25
N GLY A 102 -10.07 -3.47 -2.06
CA GLY A 102 -10.09 -2.36 -3.02
C GLY A 102 -10.50 -1.02 -2.41
N GLY A 103 -10.53 0.06 -3.21
CA GLY A 103 -11.17 1.33 -2.82
C GLY A 103 -10.39 2.25 -1.89
N ASN A 104 -9.21 1.84 -1.43
CA ASN A 104 -8.26 2.72 -0.73
C ASN A 104 -7.27 3.40 -1.70
N HIS A 105 -7.26 3.00 -2.98
CA HIS A 105 -6.40 3.58 -4.00
C HIS A 105 -7.21 4.03 -5.22
N MET A 106 -6.70 5.06 -5.90
CA MET A 106 -7.13 5.45 -7.25
C MET A 106 -5.96 5.29 -8.22
N TYR A 107 -6.23 5.16 -9.51
CA TYR A 107 -5.20 4.82 -10.48
C TYR A 107 -5.23 5.78 -11.66
N ALA A 108 -4.05 6.18 -12.11
CA ALA A 108 -3.92 6.90 -13.37
C ALA A 108 -3.98 5.91 -14.53
N ASP A 109 -4.74 6.23 -15.58
CA ASP A 109 -4.67 5.49 -16.84
C ASP A 109 -3.28 5.72 -17.42
N THR A 110 -2.38 4.79 -17.16
CA THR A 110 -1.06 4.77 -17.77
C THR A 110 -0.94 3.44 -18.50
N GLU A 111 -0.23 3.45 -19.63
CA GLU A 111 0.09 2.23 -20.39
C GLU A 111 0.75 1.12 -19.52
N GLN A 112 1.21 1.48 -18.31
CA GLN A 112 1.89 0.62 -17.35
C GLN A 112 0.97 -0.11 -16.35
N GLY A 113 -0.36 0.04 -16.45
CA GLY A 113 -1.31 -0.98 -15.98
C GLY A 113 -2.36 -0.52 -14.96
N LYS A 114 -3.60 -0.98 -15.19
CA LYS A 114 -4.71 -0.91 -14.23
C LYS A 114 -4.51 -1.97 -13.12
N PRO A 115 -5.16 -1.80 -11.96
CA PRO A 115 -5.23 -2.87 -10.97
C PRO A 115 -5.82 -4.14 -11.59
N ILE A 116 -5.51 -5.28 -10.98
CA ILE A 116 -6.00 -6.56 -11.48
C ILE A 116 -7.52 -6.66 -11.31
N GLU A 117 -8.11 -5.97 -10.32
CA GLU A 117 -9.54 -5.63 -10.25
C GLU A 117 -9.78 -4.22 -9.65
N THR A 118 -10.87 -3.59 -10.07
CA THR A 118 -11.36 -2.31 -9.53
C THR A 118 -12.66 -2.54 -8.77
N ASN A 119 -12.86 -1.82 -7.65
CA ASN A 119 -14.17 -1.75 -7.00
C ASN A 119 -14.80 -0.37 -7.22
N ASN A 120 -16.05 -0.16 -6.79
CA ASN A 120 -16.79 1.09 -7.03
C ASN A 120 -16.11 2.36 -6.48
N LYS A 121 -15.16 2.23 -5.54
CA LYS A 121 -14.40 3.35 -4.99
C LYS A 121 -13.08 3.58 -5.71
N THR A 122 -12.60 2.59 -6.46
CA THR A 122 -11.45 2.69 -7.34
C THR A 122 -11.81 3.56 -8.55
N LEU A 123 -11.21 4.74 -8.64
CA LEU A 123 -11.37 5.63 -9.79
C LEU A 123 -10.14 5.55 -10.69
N ASP A 124 -10.40 5.66 -11.99
CA ASP A 124 -9.40 5.70 -13.05
C ASP A 124 -9.35 7.12 -13.64
N VAL A 125 -8.16 7.69 -13.83
CA VAL A 125 -7.98 9.02 -14.45
C VAL A 125 -8.61 9.09 -15.85
N GLY A 126 -8.66 7.99 -16.59
CA GLY A 126 -9.21 7.94 -17.95
C GLY A 126 -10.74 7.81 -18.02
N GLN A 127 -11.45 7.65 -16.90
CA GLN A 127 -12.89 7.38 -16.95
C GLN A 127 -13.71 8.66 -17.25
N PRO A 128 -14.83 8.54 -17.99
CA PRO A 128 -15.78 9.64 -18.14
C PRO A 128 -16.30 10.14 -16.78
N ASP A 129 -16.55 11.45 -16.67
CA ASP A 129 -17.08 12.11 -15.46
C ASP A 129 -16.23 11.96 -14.19
N LEU A 130 -14.90 11.78 -14.31
CA LEU A 130 -13.99 11.61 -13.16
C LEU A 130 -14.20 12.69 -12.09
N ASP A 131 -14.23 13.96 -12.47
CA ASP A 131 -14.38 15.08 -11.54
C ASP A 131 -15.72 15.00 -10.79
N ARG A 132 -16.81 14.68 -11.49
CA ARG A 132 -18.14 14.48 -10.87
C ARG A 132 -18.09 13.35 -9.84
N LYS A 133 -17.47 12.22 -10.18
CA LYS A 133 -17.33 11.08 -9.27
C LYS A 133 -16.44 11.38 -8.06
N ILE A 134 -15.37 12.16 -8.23
CA ILE A 134 -14.55 12.62 -7.11
C ILE A 134 -15.39 13.48 -6.17
N GLU A 135 -16.17 14.42 -6.70
CA GLU A 135 -17.05 15.27 -5.90
C GLU A 135 -18.16 14.49 -5.18
N GLU A 136 -18.75 13.47 -5.83
CA GLU A 136 -19.67 12.54 -5.18
C GLU A 136 -18.99 11.82 -4.01
N GLN A 137 -17.82 11.21 -4.24
CA GLN A 137 -17.10 10.52 -3.16
C GLN A 137 -16.64 11.46 -2.04
N LYS A 138 -16.29 12.72 -2.34
CA LYS A 138 -15.95 13.73 -1.33
C LYS A 138 -17.11 13.99 -0.38
N ARG A 139 -18.34 14.07 -0.91
CA ARG A 139 -19.55 14.29 -0.10
C ARG A 139 -19.75 13.17 0.91
N ASP A 140 -19.50 11.93 0.49
CA ASP A 140 -19.67 10.72 1.30
C ASP A 140 -18.60 10.53 2.40
N VAL A 141 -17.53 11.33 2.42
CA VAL A 141 -16.52 11.25 3.49
C VAL A 141 -17.10 11.79 4.79
N VAL A 142 -17.22 10.89 5.78
CA VAL A 142 -17.49 11.18 7.19
C VAL A 142 -16.16 11.10 7.94
N VAL A 143 -15.76 12.18 8.61
CA VAL A 143 -14.39 12.30 9.17
C VAL A 143 -14.20 11.41 10.40
N GLU A 144 -15.25 11.22 11.17
CA GLU A 144 -15.31 10.36 12.36
C GLU A 144 -15.09 8.89 12.02
N ASP A 145 -15.40 8.48 10.78
CA ASP A 145 -15.14 7.13 10.26
C ASP A 145 -13.73 6.98 9.69
N CYS A 146 -13.02 8.07 9.46
CA CYS A 146 -11.67 8.02 8.93
C CYS A 146 -10.68 7.49 9.97
N ARG A 147 -9.69 6.72 9.50
CA ARG A 147 -8.60 6.19 10.32
C ARG A 147 -7.25 6.52 9.70
N LEU A 148 -6.29 6.91 10.53
CA LEU A 148 -4.88 6.84 10.16
C LEU A 148 -4.49 5.37 10.12
N ARG A 149 -4.18 4.88 8.92
CA ARG A 149 -3.73 3.51 8.69
C ARG A 149 -2.22 3.51 8.51
N CYS A 150 -1.53 2.82 9.41
CA CYS A 150 -0.07 2.70 9.43
C CYS A 150 0.34 1.24 9.31
N GLU A 151 1.38 0.98 8.53
CA GLU A 151 1.97 -0.34 8.36
C GLU A 151 3.42 -0.29 8.80
N ARG A 152 3.77 -1.02 9.87
CA ARG A 152 5.16 -1.33 10.20
C ARG A 152 5.56 -2.54 9.37
N GLN A 153 6.37 -2.30 8.36
CA GLN A 153 6.77 -3.33 7.41
C GLN A 153 8.18 -3.83 7.72
N THR A 154 8.36 -5.15 7.75
CA THR A 154 9.69 -5.77 7.91
C THR A 154 9.99 -6.70 6.76
N LEU A 155 11.24 -6.72 6.31
CA LEU A 155 11.71 -7.55 5.21
C LEU A 155 12.99 -8.26 5.63
N HIS A 156 12.99 -9.60 5.55
CA HIS A 156 14.16 -10.41 5.89
C HIS A 156 14.23 -11.69 5.06
N ARG A 157 15.42 -12.30 4.98
CA ARG A 157 15.66 -13.52 4.21
C ARG A 157 15.69 -14.76 5.09
N LEU A 158 14.95 -15.81 4.70
CA LEU A 158 15.02 -17.11 5.34
C LEU A 158 16.31 -17.87 4.99
N PRO A 159 16.95 -18.55 5.96
CA PRO A 159 18.28 -19.12 5.77
C PRO A 159 18.33 -20.29 4.78
N LYS A 160 17.30 -21.16 4.78
CA LYS A 160 17.24 -22.38 3.96
C LYS A 160 16.68 -22.10 2.56
N THR A 161 15.46 -21.57 2.48
CA THR A 161 14.75 -21.35 1.21
C THR A 161 15.20 -20.11 0.44
N LYS A 162 15.95 -19.21 1.11
CA LYS A 162 16.31 -17.87 0.60
C LYS A 162 15.12 -16.97 0.25
N ALA A 163 13.89 -17.39 0.58
CA ALA A 163 12.70 -16.58 0.42
C ALA A 163 12.82 -15.30 1.24
N LEU A 164 12.34 -14.20 0.68
CA LEU A 164 12.15 -12.96 1.41
C LEU A 164 10.76 -13.00 2.04
N VAL A 165 10.71 -12.78 3.34
CA VAL A 165 9.47 -12.64 4.10
C VAL A 165 9.24 -11.16 4.29
N PHE A 166 8.18 -10.65 3.67
CA PHE A 166 7.73 -9.28 3.82
C PHE A 166 6.49 -9.26 4.71
N ALA A 167 6.62 -8.71 5.91
CA ALA A 167 5.58 -8.72 6.93
C ALA A 167 5.04 -7.32 7.16
N PHE A 168 3.72 -7.20 7.39
CA PHE A 168 3.01 -5.94 7.54
C PHE A 168 2.20 -5.99 8.82
N LYS A 169 2.67 -5.28 9.84
CA LYS A 169 1.89 -5.04 11.04
C LYS A 169 1.06 -3.77 10.84
N THR A 170 -0.24 -3.94 10.66
CA THR A 170 -1.19 -2.85 10.45
C THR A 170 -1.69 -2.30 11.79
N TYR A 171 -1.75 -0.97 11.87
CA TYR A 171 -2.38 -0.21 12.94
C TYR A 171 -3.44 0.71 12.34
N LEU A 172 -4.57 0.84 13.01
CA LEU A 172 -5.63 1.79 12.70
C LEU A 172 -5.85 2.68 13.92
N TYR A 173 -5.70 3.98 13.74
CA TYR A 173 -5.94 4.99 14.77
C TYR A 173 -7.09 5.90 14.36
N ARG A 174 -7.94 6.28 15.30
CA ARG A 174 -8.91 7.34 15.06
C ARG A 174 -8.19 8.68 14.92
N LEU A 175 -8.79 9.60 14.18
CA LEU A 175 -8.17 10.90 13.96
C LEU A 175 -8.21 11.80 15.19
N ASP A 176 -9.19 11.64 16.08
CA ASP A 176 -9.22 12.33 17.38
C ASP A 176 -8.11 11.84 18.31
N GLU A 177 -7.81 10.54 18.35
CA GLU A 177 -6.66 10.00 19.12
C GLU A 177 -5.35 10.65 18.65
N VAL A 178 -5.16 10.80 17.33
CA VAL A 178 -3.99 11.50 16.78
C VAL A 178 -3.97 12.98 17.19
N LYS A 179 -5.13 13.64 17.29
CA LYS A 179 -5.22 15.03 17.77
C LYS A 179 -4.93 15.15 19.26
N GLU A 180 -5.46 14.23 20.07
CA GLU A 180 -5.22 14.16 21.52
C GLU A 180 -3.73 13.98 21.83
N GLU A 181 -2.99 13.26 20.98
CA GLU A 181 -1.52 13.15 21.05
C GLU A 181 -0.77 14.41 20.57
N GLY A 182 -1.47 15.44 20.09
CA GLY A 182 -0.88 16.68 19.56
C GLY A 182 -0.25 16.54 18.16
N LEU A 183 -0.51 15.43 17.46
CA LEU A 183 0.09 15.12 16.16
C LEU A 183 -0.77 15.57 14.97
N GLY A 184 -1.96 16.14 15.22
CA GLY A 184 -2.88 16.65 14.20
C GLY A 184 -2.23 17.55 13.15
N PRO A 185 -1.51 18.64 13.55
CA PRO A 185 -0.86 19.53 12.59
C PRO A 185 0.18 18.83 11.70
N VAL A 186 0.97 17.92 12.26
CA VAL A 186 2.01 17.17 11.54
C VAL A 186 1.38 16.21 10.52
N LEU A 187 0.31 15.50 10.90
CA LEU A 187 -0.40 14.63 9.97
C LEU A 187 -1.08 15.45 8.85
N ALA A 188 -1.66 16.61 9.18
CA ALA A 188 -2.27 17.49 8.18
C ALA A 188 -1.23 17.99 7.16
N GLU A 189 -0.04 18.39 7.62
CA GLU A 189 1.08 18.76 6.75
C GLU A 189 1.50 17.58 5.85
N ALA A 190 1.61 16.37 6.43
CA ALA A 190 1.96 15.17 5.66
C ALA A 190 0.92 14.84 4.58
N ILE A 191 -0.37 15.03 4.86
CA ILE A 191 -1.47 14.87 3.90
C ILE A 191 -1.34 15.87 2.75
N GLU A 192 -1.09 17.14 3.04
CA GLU A 192 -0.86 18.16 2.01
C GLU A 192 0.39 17.88 1.18
N GLY A 193 1.42 17.32 1.82
CA GLY A 193 2.68 16.96 1.19
C GLY A 193 2.56 15.87 0.12
N LEU A 194 1.50 15.04 0.15
CA LEU A 194 1.27 13.97 -0.84
C LEU A 194 1.29 14.49 -2.28
N GLY A 195 0.75 15.69 -2.52
CA GLY A 195 0.68 16.31 -3.85
C GLY A 195 1.86 17.24 -4.18
N LYS A 196 2.72 17.52 -3.20
CA LYS A 196 3.83 18.50 -3.31
C LYS A 196 5.20 17.84 -3.43
N GLY A 197 5.29 16.53 -3.22
CA GLY A 197 6.54 15.77 -3.22
C GLY A 197 7.10 15.46 -4.62
N SER A 198 8.12 14.61 -4.68
CA SER A 198 8.79 14.20 -5.93
C SER A 198 7.94 13.31 -6.86
N VAL A 199 6.76 12.89 -6.40
CA VAL A 199 5.74 12.14 -7.16
C VAL A 199 4.35 12.69 -6.80
N PRO A 200 3.92 13.83 -7.40
CA PRO A 200 2.65 14.48 -7.07
C PRO A 200 1.41 13.60 -7.21
N ASP A 201 1.44 12.65 -8.16
CA ASP A 201 0.36 11.68 -8.40
C ASP A 201 0.07 10.77 -7.19
N MET A 202 0.94 10.77 -6.18
CA MET A 202 0.70 10.04 -4.93
C MET A 202 -0.54 10.53 -4.19
N ALA A 203 -0.89 11.83 -4.30
CA ALA A 203 -2.14 12.37 -3.75
C ALA A 203 -3.37 11.72 -4.39
N PHE A 204 -3.34 11.48 -5.70
CA PHE A 204 -4.40 10.76 -6.38
C PHE A 204 -4.37 9.27 -6.01
N TYR A 205 -3.19 8.64 -6.09
CA TYR A 205 -3.02 7.21 -5.81
C TYR A 205 -3.52 6.81 -4.42
N LYS A 206 -3.19 7.58 -3.38
CA LYS A 206 -3.67 7.35 -2.00
C LYS A 206 -5.07 7.92 -1.73
N ARG A 207 -5.80 8.30 -2.78
CA ARG A 207 -7.17 8.83 -2.71
C ARG A 207 -7.28 10.15 -1.91
N GLY A 208 -6.17 10.85 -1.70
CA GLY A 208 -6.09 12.12 -0.99
C GLY A 208 -6.94 13.23 -1.61
N VAL A 209 -7.18 13.17 -2.92
CA VAL A 209 -8.10 14.09 -3.62
C VAL A 209 -9.55 13.99 -3.14
N VAL A 210 -9.95 12.89 -2.46
CA VAL A 210 -11.30 12.68 -1.92
C VAL A 210 -11.40 13.05 -0.45
N TRP A 211 -10.48 12.57 0.38
CA TRP A 211 -10.58 12.74 1.84
C TRP A 211 -9.67 13.85 2.40
N GLY A 212 -8.66 14.31 1.64
CA GLY A 212 -7.56 15.13 2.13
C GLY A 212 -7.98 16.47 2.72
N GLU A 213 -8.89 17.19 2.07
CA GLU A 213 -9.35 18.51 2.53
C GLU A 213 -10.14 18.42 3.84
N LYS A 214 -11.14 17.54 3.90
CA LYS A 214 -11.98 17.33 5.09
C LYS A 214 -11.15 16.85 6.29
N VAL A 215 -10.31 15.85 6.07
CA VAL A 215 -9.43 15.30 7.11
C VAL A 215 -8.39 16.32 7.55
N GLY A 216 -7.75 17.02 6.63
CA GLY A 216 -6.77 18.06 6.92
C GLY A 216 -7.36 19.21 7.73
N THR A 217 -8.58 19.66 7.39
CA THR A 217 -9.30 20.71 8.13
C THR A 217 -9.61 20.26 9.56
N TYR A 218 -10.13 19.04 9.72
CA TYR A 218 -10.43 18.48 11.03
C TYR A 218 -9.19 18.32 11.93
N LEU A 219 -8.07 17.87 11.36
CA LEU A 219 -6.83 17.67 12.12
C LEU A 219 -6.22 18.99 12.64
N LYS A 220 -6.56 20.12 12.01
CA LYS A 220 -6.08 21.47 12.38
C LYS A 220 -7.03 22.23 13.31
N SER A 221 -8.25 21.76 13.52
CA SER A 221 -9.25 22.44 14.34
C SER A 221 -9.05 22.27 15.84
#